data_AF-A0A2X0V7D9-F1
#
_entry.id   AF-A0A2X0V7D9-F1
#
_cell.length_a   1.000
_cell.length_b   1.000
_cell.length_c   1.000
_cell.angle_alpha   90.00
_cell.angle_beta   90.00
_cell.angle_gamma   90.00
#
_symmetry.space_group_name_H-M   'P 1'
#
loop_
_entity.id
_entity.type
_entity.pdbx_description
1 polymer ?
#
loop_
_entity_poly.entity_id
_entity_poly.type
_entity_poly.pdbx_seq_one_letter_code
_entity_poly.pdbx_strand_id
1 'polypeptide(L)' 'MEGQTFKRIRLALGFTGDELAHELNVSGNYIRLVETNKKPVSELLEYKIMDQLRRRYHSNDPLFTILT' A
#
# COMPACT_ATOMS: atom_id res chain seq x y z
N MET A 1 -6.78 0.10 -9.59
CA MET A 1 -6.92 1.11 -8.50
C MET A 1 -6.37 2.48 -8.92
N GLU A 2 -6.89 3.60 -8.39
CA GLU A 2 -6.28 4.94 -8.57
C GLU A 2 -5.10 5.20 -7.62
N GLY A 3 -4.13 6.03 -8.05
CA GLY A 3 -2.93 6.34 -7.25
C GLY A 3 -3.22 6.98 -5.89
N GLN A 4 -4.29 7.76 -5.78
CA GLN A 4 -4.70 8.34 -4.49
C GLN A 4 -5.25 7.28 -3.52
N THR A 5 -5.98 6.29 -4.04
CA THR A 5 -6.42 5.15 -3.23
C THR A 5 -5.24 4.32 -2.78
N PHE A 6 -4.26 4.08 -3.66
CA PHE A 6 -3.01 3.40 -3.32
C PHE A 6 -2.27 4.12 -2.17
N LYS A 7 -2.16 5.44 -2.24
CA LYS A 7 -1.57 6.27 -1.19
C LYS A 7 -2.31 6.13 0.15
N ARG A 8 -3.65 6.12 0.13
CA ARG A 8 -4.46 5.96 1.36
C ARG A 8 -4.23 4.60 2.00
N ILE A 9 -4.15 3.53 1.21
CA ILE A 9 -3.85 2.18 1.72
C ILE A 9 -2.46 2.14 2.34
N ARG A 10 -1.44 2.73 1.68
CA ARG A 10 -0.10 2.84 2.27
C ARG A 10 -0.12 3.52 3.64
N LEU A 11 -0.82 4.65 3.75
CA LEU A 11 -0.93 5.39 4.99
C LEU A 11 -1.67 4.57 6.07
N ALA A 12 -2.72 3.86 5.70
CA ALA A 12 -3.44 2.97 6.61
C ALA A 12 -2.55 1.84 7.13
N LEU A 13 -1.69 1.28 6.27
CA LEU A 13 -0.68 0.28 6.65
C LEU A 13 0.43 0.83 7.55
N GLY A 14 0.51 2.15 7.75
CA GLY A 14 1.53 2.80 8.59
C GLY A 14 2.89 2.95 7.93
N PHE A 15 3.00 2.75 6.61
CA PHE A 15 4.28 2.85 5.89
C PHE A 15 4.55 4.26 5.36
N THR A 16 5.79 4.70 5.45
CA THR A 16 6.35 5.74 4.57
C THR A 16 6.45 5.24 3.12
N GLY A 17 6.68 6.16 2.17
CA GLY A 17 6.82 5.79 0.76
C GLY A 17 7.99 4.82 0.50
N ASP A 18 9.11 5.02 1.19
CA ASP A 18 10.31 4.19 1.03
C ASP A 18 10.18 2.83 1.72
N GLU A 19 9.53 2.77 2.90
CA GLU A 19 9.24 1.50 3.57
C GLU A 19 8.32 0.61 2.73
N LEU A 20 7.24 1.18 2.16
CA LEU A 20 6.39 0.43 1.25
C LEU A 20 7.16 -0.01 0.00
N ALA A 21 8.00 0.87 -0.55
CA ALA A 21 8.80 0.53 -1.72
C ALA A 21 9.73 -0.66 -1.46
N HIS A 22 10.39 -0.67 -0.30
CA HIS A 22 11.20 -1.79 0.16
C HIS A 22 10.37 -3.07 0.30
N GLU A 23 9.24 -3.01 1.01
CA GLU A 23 8.34 -4.16 1.22
C GLU A 23 7.80 -4.75 -0.09
N LEU A 24 7.49 -3.89 -1.07
CA LEU A 24 6.97 -4.33 -2.37
C LEU A 24 8.07 -4.65 -3.39
N ASN A 25 9.34 -4.53 -3.00
CA ASN A 25 10.53 -4.67 -3.86
C ASN A 25 10.44 -3.82 -5.14
N VAL A 26 10.23 -2.51 -4.95
CA VAL A 26 10.21 -1.48 -6.00
C VAL A 26 10.97 -0.23 -5.52
N SER A 27 11.19 0.75 -6.40
CA SER A 27 11.84 2.01 -5.98
C SER A 27 10.87 2.99 -5.32
N GLY A 28 11.34 3.77 -4.34
CA GLY A 28 10.55 4.83 -3.72
C GLY A 28 10.06 5.89 -4.72
N ASN A 29 10.87 6.20 -5.73
CA ASN A 29 10.45 7.07 -6.83
C ASN A 29 9.29 6.47 -7.65
N TYR A 30 9.26 5.14 -7.84
CA TYR A 30 8.15 4.50 -8.52
C TYR A 30 6.85 4.64 -7.72
N ILE A 31 6.89 4.40 -6.39
CA ILE A 31 5.75 4.66 -5.50
C ILE A 31 5.28 6.12 -5.62
N ARG A 32 6.20 7.09 -5.56
CA ARG A 32 5.86 8.51 -5.71
C ARG A 32 5.17 8.84 -7.04
N LEU A 33 5.65 8.28 -8.15
CA LEU A 33 5.05 8.50 -9.46
C LEU A 33 3.63 7.91 -9.55
N VAL A 34 3.43 6.73 -8.95
CA VAL A 34 2.11 6.09 -8.86
C VAL A 34 1.15 6.94 -8.01
N GLU A 35 1.57 7.35 -6.81
CA GLU A 35 0.74 8.15 -5.90
C GLU A 35 0.37 9.54 -6.43
N THR A 36 1.20 10.10 -7.32
CA THR A 36 0.94 11.38 -7.98
C THR A 36 0.23 11.25 -9.33
N ASN A 37 -0.27 10.05 -9.65
CA ASN A 37 -0.92 9.70 -10.93
C ASN A 37 -0.05 9.96 -12.17
N LYS A 38 1.27 10.13 -12.01
CA LYS A 38 2.24 10.24 -13.11
C LYS A 38 2.52 8.88 -13.75
N LYS A 39 2.23 7.78 -13.04
CA LYS A 39 2.18 6.42 -13.57
C LYS A 39 0.92 5.71 -13.07
N PRO A 40 0.32 4.83 -13.87
CA PRO A 40 -0.80 4.01 -13.40
C PRO A 40 -0.31 2.99 -12.36
N VAL A 41 -1.22 2.59 -11.46
CA VAL A 41 -1.03 1.41 -10.61
C VAL A 41 -1.10 0.18 -11.51
N SER A 42 -0.03 -0.62 -11.57
CA SER A 42 -0.07 -1.88 -12.31
C SER A 42 -0.84 -2.94 -11.52
N GLU A 43 -1.39 -3.94 -12.21
CA GLU A 43 -2.12 -5.05 -11.57
C GLU A 43 -1.26 -5.79 -10.54
N LEU A 44 0.04 -5.98 -10.83
CA LEU A 44 0.98 -6.60 -9.89
C LEU A 44 1.18 -5.74 -8.63
N LEU A 45 1.29 -4.42 -8.78
CA LEU A 45 1.46 -3.51 -7.65
C LEU A 45 0.19 -3.45 -6.79
N GLU A 46 -0.98 -3.46 -7.44
CA GLU A 46 -2.28 -3.55 -6.79
C GLU A 46 -2.44 -4.87 -6.02
N TYR A 47 -2.10 -6.01 -6.63
CA TYR A 47 -2.09 -7.29 -5.95
C TYR A 47 -1.20 -7.28 -4.70
N LYS A 48 0.03 -6.77 -4.83
CA LYS A 48 1.01 -6.71 -3.74
C LYS A 48 0.53 -5.88 -2.54
N ILE A 49 0.02 -4.67 -2.77
CA ILE A 49 -0.45 -3.82 -1.66
C ILE A 49 -1.73 -4.39 -1.00
N MET A 50 -2.60 -5.04 -1.78
CA MET A 50 -3.79 -5.69 -1.23
C MET A 50 -3.45 -6.95 -0.42
N ASP A 51 -2.42 -7.70 -0.81
CA ASP A 51 -1.89 -8.80 -0.01
C ASP A 51 -1.35 -8.31 1.34
N GLN A 52 -0.61 -7.19 1.36
CA GLN A 52 -0.15 -6.56 2.61
C GLN A 52 -1.32 -6.17 3.52
N LEU A 53 -2.36 -5.56 2.94
CA LEU A 53 -3.58 -5.20 3.68
C LEU A 53 -4.28 -6.42 4.27
N ARG A 54 -4.42 -7.51 3.52
CA ARG A 54 -5.00 -8.77 4.02
C ARG A 54 -4.16 -9.38 5.14
N ARG A 55 -2.84 -9.43 4.99
CA ARG A 55 -1.95 -9.94 6.04
C ARG A 55 -2.09 -9.15 7.33
N ARG A 56 -2.14 -7.81 7.24
CA ARG A 56 -2.30 -6.93 8.40
C ARG A 56 -3.65 -7.10 9.08
N TYR A 57 -4.71 -7.25 8.29
CA TYR A 57 -6.05 -7.57 8.81
C TYR A 57 -6.06 -8.90 9.59
N HIS A 58 -5.38 -9.94 9.09
CA HIS A 58 -5.31 -11.25 9.75
C HIS A 58 -4.27 -11.33 10.88
N SER A 59 -3.47 -10.30 11.11
CA SER A 59 -2.40 -10.32 12.13
C SER A 59 -2.87 -9.98 13.55
N ASN A 60 -4.19 -9.91 13.81
CA ASN A 60 -4.76 -9.37 15.06
C ASN A 60 -4.21 -7.98 15.42
N ASP A 61 -3.90 -7.15 14.43
CA ASP A 61 -3.49 -5.77 14.69
C ASP A 61 -4.67 -5.01 15.32
N PRO A 62 -4.55 -4.48 16.55
CA PRO A 62 -5.62 -3.71 17.18
C PRO A 62 -6.08 -2.50 16.36
N LEU A 63 -5.26 -1.97 15.43
CA LEU A 63 -5.66 -0.89 14.52
C LEU A 63 -6.55 -1.37 13.35
N PHE A 64 -6.59 -2.68 13.06
CA PHE A 64 -7.38 -3.29 12.00
C PHE A 64 -8.48 -4.22 12.53
N THR A 65 -8.58 -4.40 13.86
CA THR A 65 -9.71 -5.09 14.49
C THR A 65 -10.96 -4.20 14.40
N ILE A 66 -12.00 -4.67 13.70
CA ILE A 66 -13.30 -4.01 13.71
C ILE A 66 -13.84 -4.10 15.13
N LEU A 67 -14.20 -2.96 15.74
CA LEU A 67 -15.02 -2.94 16.95
C LEU A 67 -16.39 -3.53 16.59
N THR A 68 -16.56 -4.83 16.79
CA THR A 68 -17.85 -5.53 16.70
C THR A 68 -18.68 -5.30 17.95
#